data_AF-A0A658NP85-F1
#
_entry.id   AF-A0A658NP85-F1
#
_cell.length_a   1.000
_cell.length_b   1.000
_cell.length_c   1.000
_cell.angle_alpha   90.00
_cell.angle_beta   90.00
_cell.angle_gamma   90.00
#
_symmetry.space_group_name_H-M   'P 1'
#
loop_
_entity.id
_entity.type
_entity.pdbx_description
1 polymer ?
#
loop_
_entity_poly.entity_id
_entity_poly.type
_entity_poly.pdbx_seq_one_letter_code
_entity_poly.pdbx_strand_id
1 'polypeptide(L)'
;YTESGGTGRTALDQDEAVALMLERHEVCCAQFHGFNWSAWATGTPQQRLSLLPPAQDHILAQENGKDRFLRTVRELSQAFALSVPHDEA
;
A
#
# COMPACT_ATOMS: atom_id res chain seq x y z
N TYR A 1 36.00 -20.14 3.19
CA TYR A 1 35.31 -20.31 4.48
C TYR A 1 33.99 -19.59 4.34
N THR A 2 33.00 -20.27 3.80
CA THR A 2 31.66 -19.74 3.48
C THR A 2 30.68 -20.69 4.15
N GLU A 3 30.43 -20.45 5.43
CA GLU A 3 29.47 -21.21 6.21
C GLU A 3 28.47 -20.24 6.83
N SER A 4 27.23 -20.37 6.38
CA SER A 4 26.01 -20.36 7.18
C SER A 4 25.84 -19.25 8.23
N GLY A 5 24.90 -18.31 8.02
CA GLY A 5 24.46 -17.47 9.12
C GLY A 5 23.38 -16.40 8.90
N GLY A 6 23.00 -16.04 7.67
CA GLY A 6 22.11 -14.89 7.43
C GLY A 6 20.64 -15.20 7.10
N THR A 7 20.35 -16.38 6.56
CA THR A 7 19.08 -16.61 5.86
C THR A 7 17.86 -16.73 6.76
N GLY A 8 18.01 -17.11 8.04
CA GLY A 8 16.87 -17.37 8.91
C GLY A 8 16.19 -16.11 9.47
N ARG A 9 16.96 -15.13 9.96
CA ARG A 9 16.40 -13.92 10.58
C ARG A 9 15.94 -12.91 9.52
N THR A 10 16.77 -12.68 8.50
CA THR A 10 16.42 -11.76 7.41
C THR A 10 15.23 -12.23 6.58
N ALA A 11 15.07 -13.55 6.35
CA ALA A 11 13.89 -14.06 5.65
C ALA A 11 12.60 -13.93 6.50
N LEU A 12 12.67 -14.20 7.81
CA LEU A 12 11.53 -13.99 8.71
C LEU A 12 11.14 -12.51 8.79
N ASP A 13 12.11 -11.60 8.89
CA ASP A 13 11.87 -10.16 8.92
C ASP A 13 11.23 -9.66 7.60
N GLN A 14 11.60 -10.27 6.46
CA GLN A 14 11.01 -9.96 5.16
C GLN A 14 9.58 -10.48 5.04
N ASP A 15 9.29 -11.71 5.49
CA ASP A 15 7.94 -12.27 5.48
C ASP A 15 6.99 -11.43 6.36
N GLU A 16 7.46 -10.94 7.51
CA GLU A 16 6.72 -10.01 8.36
C GLU A 16 6.47 -8.66 7.67
N ALA A 17 7.46 -8.12 6.94
CA ALA A 17 7.30 -6.90 6.17
C ALA A 17 6.29 -7.04 5.02
N VAL A 18 6.29 -8.19 4.33
CA VAL A 18 5.30 -8.51 3.29
C VAL A 18 3.90 -8.61 3.89
N ALA A 19 3.74 -9.31 5.03
CA ALA A 19 2.45 -9.43 5.71
C ALA A 19 1.91 -8.06 6.12
N LEU A 20 2.75 -7.21 6.71
CA LEU A 20 2.39 -5.85 7.08
C LEU A 20 2.01 -5.00 5.85
N MET A 21 2.76 -5.11 4.75
CA MET A 21 2.45 -4.39 3.52
C MET A 21 1.07 -4.79 2.98
N LEU A 22 0.75 -6.08 2.93
CA LEU A 22 -0.55 -6.58 2.47
C LEU A 22 -1.69 -6.09 3.38
N GLU A 23 -1.52 -6.15 4.70
CA GLU A 23 -2.49 -5.62 5.66
C GLU A 23 -2.77 -4.13 5.40
N ARG A 24 -1.72 -3.31 5.25
CA ARG A 24 -1.89 -1.86 5.00
C ARG A 24 -2.46 -1.57 3.62
N HIS A 25 -2.18 -2.41 2.63
CA HIS A 25 -2.79 -2.33 1.31
C HIS A 25 -4.30 -2.58 1.40
N GLU A 26 -4.74 -3.61 2.13
CA GLU A 26 -6.16 -3.88 2.35
C GLU A 26 -6.86 -2.74 3.08
N VAL A 27 -6.24 -2.16 4.12
CA VAL A 27 -6.78 -0.98 4.83
C VAL A 27 -6.88 0.24 3.90
N CYS A 28 -5.93 0.42 2.98
CA CYS A 28 -5.98 1.46 1.97
C CYS A 28 -7.17 1.26 1.02
N CYS A 29 -7.37 0.04 0.50
CA CYS A 29 -8.51 -0.30 -0.34
C CYS A 29 -9.85 -0.17 0.39
N ALA A 30 -9.92 -0.58 1.66
CA ALA A 30 -11.11 -0.48 2.48
C ALA A 30 -11.57 0.97 2.69
N GLN A 31 -10.65 1.94 2.67
CA GLN A 31 -11.02 3.37 2.71
C GLN A 31 -11.74 3.85 1.44
N PHE A 32 -11.70 3.10 0.34
CA PHE A 32 -12.51 3.35 -0.85
C PHE A 32 -13.77 2.47 -0.92
N HIS A 33 -14.14 1.79 0.18
CA HIS A 33 -15.34 0.96 0.19
C HIS A 33 -16.60 1.79 -0.12
N GLY A 34 -17.42 1.30 -1.05
CA GLY A 34 -18.61 2.01 -1.53
C GLY A 34 -18.33 3.07 -2.61
N PHE A 35 -17.06 3.29 -2.97
CA PHE A 35 -16.68 4.08 -4.14
C PHE A 35 -16.27 3.16 -5.30
N ASN A 36 -16.86 3.36 -6.48
CA ASN A 36 -16.47 2.59 -7.66
C ASN A 36 -15.23 3.20 -8.31
N TRP A 37 -14.07 2.60 -8.07
CA TRP A 37 -12.78 3.01 -8.62
C TRP A 37 -12.28 2.12 -9.76
N SER A 38 -13.14 1.26 -10.34
CA SER A 38 -12.74 0.30 -11.40
C SER A 38 -12.10 0.96 -12.63
N ALA A 39 -12.50 2.20 -12.94
CA ALA A 39 -11.93 3.02 -14.01
C ALA A 39 -10.42 3.27 -13.83
N TRP A 40 -9.89 3.14 -12.61
CA TRP A 40 -8.45 3.20 -12.36
C TRP A 40 -7.69 2.08 -13.10
N ALA A 41 -8.22 0.86 -13.07
CA ALA A 41 -7.59 -0.31 -13.70
C ALA A 41 -7.91 -0.39 -15.20
N THR A 42 -9.20 -0.26 -15.56
CA THR A 42 -9.68 -0.61 -16.91
C THR A 42 -9.99 0.61 -17.79
N GLY A 43 -10.00 1.82 -17.23
CA GLY A 43 -10.37 3.04 -17.94
C GLY A 43 -9.24 3.65 -18.77
N THR A 44 -9.61 4.57 -19.65
CA THR A 44 -8.69 5.42 -20.42
C THR A 44 -7.92 6.36 -19.49
N PRO A 45 -6.77 6.93 -19.93
CA PRO A 45 -6.05 7.92 -19.13
C PRO A 45 -6.93 9.09 -18.67
N GLN A 46 -7.83 9.57 -19.54
CA GLN A 46 -8.78 10.63 -19.19
C GLN A 46 -9.74 10.19 -18.10
N GLN A 47 -10.30 8.97 -18.19
CA GLN A 47 -11.19 8.43 -17.16
C GLN A 47 -10.47 8.29 -15.80
N ARG A 48 -9.20 7.87 -15.80
CA ARG A 48 -8.38 7.79 -14.58
C ARG A 48 -8.17 9.16 -13.95
N LEU A 49 -7.88 10.18 -14.76
CA LEU A 49 -7.72 11.55 -14.26
C LEU A 49 -9.04 12.12 -13.72
N SER A 50 -10.15 11.87 -14.42
CA SER A 50 -11.50 12.28 -13.96
C SER A 50 -11.96 11.55 -12.70
N LEU A 51 -11.39 10.39 -12.37
CA LEU A 51 -11.68 9.65 -11.15
C LEU A 51 -11.04 10.29 -9.90
N LEU A 52 -9.96 11.06 -10.06
CA LEU A 52 -9.18 11.58 -8.92
C LEU A 52 -9.99 12.52 -8.01
N PRO A 53 -10.74 13.53 -8.52
CA PRO A 53 -11.54 14.41 -7.65
C PRO A 53 -12.61 13.67 -6.84
N PRO A 54 -13.51 12.84 -7.43
CA PRO A 54 -14.53 12.16 -6.64
C PRO A 54 -13.94 11.11 -5.68
N ALA A 55 -12.78 10.52 -6.00
CA ALA A 55 -12.05 9.66 -5.06
C ALA A 55 -11.55 10.44 -3.83
N GLN A 56 -11.05 11.66 -4.03
CA GLN A 56 -10.66 12.53 -2.92
C GLN A 56 -11.87 12.92 -2.08
N ASP A 57 -12.97 13.34 -2.70
CA ASP A 57 -14.20 13.72 -1.99
C ASP A 57 -14.73 12.57 -1.14
N HIS A 58 -14.68 11.33 -1.66
CA HIS A 58 -15.07 10.14 -0.90
C HIS A 58 -14.23 9.92 0.37
N ILE A 59 -12.91 10.11 0.29
CA ILE A 59 -12.02 10.02 1.45
C ILE A 59 -12.28 11.18 2.42
N LEU A 60 -12.41 12.40 1.92
CA LEU A 60 -12.59 13.60 2.74
C LEU A 60 -13.95 13.64 3.47
N ALA A 61 -14.97 12.95 2.94
CA ALA A 61 -16.26 12.81 3.59
C ALA A 61 -16.24 11.90 4.84
N GLN A 62 -15.20 11.08 5.02
CA GLN A 62 -15.05 10.20 6.17
C GLN A 62 -14.49 10.95 7.39
N GLU A 63 -14.80 10.47 8.59
CA GLU A 63 -14.25 11.02 9.83
C GLU A 63 -12.72 10.91 9.84
N ASN A 64 -12.04 12.05 10.01
CA ASN A 64 -10.58 12.17 9.94
C ASN A 64 -9.99 11.51 8.68
N GLY A 65 -10.75 11.47 7.57
CA GLY A 65 -10.42 10.67 6.40
C GLY A 65 -9.08 11.01 5.77
N LYS A 66 -8.75 12.31 5.66
CA LYS A 66 -7.45 12.76 5.16
C LYS A 66 -6.29 12.19 5.97
N ASP A 67 -6.31 12.35 7.29
CA ASP A 67 -5.20 11.96 8.16
C ASP A 67 -5.07 10.43 8.25
N ARG A 68 -6.20 9.72 8.29
CA ARG A 68 -6.23 8.25 8.25
C ARG A 68 -5.67 7.71 6.93
N PHE A 69 -6.05 8.31 5.81
CA PHE A 69 -5.60 7.89 4.49
C PHE A 69 -4.10 8.13 4.32
N LEU A 70 -3.62 9.35 4.63
CA LEU A 70 -2.19 9.68 4.54
C LEU A 70 -1.33 8.80 5.45
N ARG A 71 -1.81 8.49 6.67
CA ARG A 71 -1.12 7.55 7.57
C ARG A 71 -1.02 6.16 6.96
N THR A 72 -2.14 5.63 6.45
CA THR A 72 -2.18 4.28 5.86
C THR A 72 -1.25 4.17 4.65
N VAL A 73 -1.26 5.16 3.75
CA VAL A 73 -0.39 5.20 2.57
C VAL A 73 1.09 5.29 2.97
N ARG A 74 1.42 6.06 4.00
CA ARG A 74 2.79 6.15 4.52
C ARG A 74 3.26 4.81 5.07
N GLU A 75 2.45 4.17 5.91
CA GLU A 75 2.78 2.87 6.51
C GLU A 75 2.91 1.77 5.46
N LEU A 76 2.01 1.76 4.46
CA LEU A 76 2.12 0.88 3.29
C LEU A 76 3.43 1.10 2.54
N SER A 77 3.81 2.35 2.29
CA SER A 77 5.05 2.67 1.57
C SER A 77 6.30 2.24 2.35
N GLN A 78 6.28 2.37 3.68
CA GLN A 78 7.35 1.91 4.56
C GLN A 78 7.45 0.38 4.58
N ALA A 79 6.33 -0.32 4.72
CA ALA A 79 6.29 -1.78 4.69
C ALA A 79 6.73 -2.32 3.32
N PHE A 80 6.30 -1.67 2.23
CA PHE A 80 6.74 -2.01 0.89
C PHE A 80 8.27 -1.94 0.77
N ALA A 81 8.88 -0.84 1.22
CA ALA A 81 10.34 -0.67 1.17
C ALA A 81 11.13 -1.73 1.96
N LEU A 82 10.52 -2.32 3.00
CA LEU A 82 11.10 -3.41 3.78
C LEU A 82 10.82 -4.80 3.17
N SER A 83 9.77 -4.92 2.35
CA SER A 83 9.31 -6.19 1.77
C SER A 83 10.00 -6.56 0.45
N VAL A 84 10.52 -5.58 -0.30
CA VAL A 84 11.26 -5.82 -1.55
C VAL A 84 12.73 -6.13 -1.26
N PRO A 85 13.33 -7.15 -1.91
CA PRO A 85 14.77 -7.38 -1.84
C PRO A 85 15.49 -6.20 -2.50
N HIS A 86 16.52 -5.66 -1.84
CA HIS A 86 17.47 -4.74 -2.48
C HIS A 86 18.63 -5.60 -3.00
N ASP A 87 18.82 -5.68 -4.32
CA ASP A 87 19.92 -6.46 -4.95
C ASP A 87 21.34 -5.92 -4.63
N GLU A 88 21.48 -4.93 -3.73
CA GLU A 88 22.77 -4.39 -3.25
C GLU A 88 23.01 -4.61 -1.74
N ALA A 89 22.22 -5.46 -1.08
CA ALA A 89 22.44 -5.86 0.32
C ALA A 89 23.00 -7.29 0.44
#